data_AF-A0A6M4FMQ9-F1
#
_entry.id   AF-A0A6M4FMQ9-F1
#
_cell.length_a   1.000
_cell.length_b   1.000
_cell.length_c   1.000
_cell.angle_alpha   90.00
_cell.angle_beta   90.00
_cell.angle_gamma   90.00
#
_symmetry.space_group_name_H-M   'P 1'
#
loop_
_entity.id
_entity.type
_entity.pdbx_description
1 polymer ?
#
loop_
_entity_poly.entity_id
_entity_poly.type
_entity_poly.pdbx_seq_one_letter_code
_entity_poly.pdbx_strand_id
1 'polypeptide(L)' 'MHRLVVLPTTRAGWVLLAAFVLLVVAGIWPVIGWVNRATLIFGLPMLAVWSYVVIFACFAVMLIANRVVEREETRDE' A
#
# COMPACT_ATOMS: atom_id res chain seq x y z
N MET A 1 2.84 28.07 -12.35
CA MET A 1 3.33 26.82 -12.95
C MET A 1 2.67 25.66 -12.21
N HIS A 2 1.70 24.98 -12.83
CA HIS A 2 0.97 23.87 -12.20
C HIS A 2 1.90 22.65 -12.13
N ARG A 3 2.45 22.33 -10.96
CA ARG A 3 3.10 21.04 -10.74
C ARG A 3 2.01 19.99 -10.63
N LEU A 4 1.79 19.23 -11.70
CA LEU A 4 0.84 18.11 -11.75
C LEU A 4 1.30 16.89 -10.96
N VAL A 5 2.59 16.81 -10.63
CA VAL A 5 3.18 15.71 -9.87
C VAL A 5 3.99 16.27 -8.71
N VAL A 6 3.54 15.94 -7.49
CA VAL A 6 4.28 16.23 -6.26
C VAL A 6 5.05 14.96 -5.91
N LEU A 7 6.37 14.98 -6.10
CA LEU A 7 7.25 13.88 -5.68
C LEU A 7 7.72 14.12 -4.25
N PRO A 8 7.91 13.06 -3.45
CA PRO A 8 8.52 13.19 -2.14
C PRO A 8 9.95 13.72 -2.26
N THR A 9 10.28 14.72 -1.45
CA THR A 9 11.63 15.30 -1.36
C THR A 9 12.48 14.63 -0.28
N THR A 10 11.85 13.92 0.66
CA THR A 10 12.51 13.25 1.79
C THR A 10 12.70 11.75 1.55
N ARG A 11 13.77 11.17 2.13
CA ARG A 11 14.03 9.72 2.07
C ARG A 11 12.86 8.91 2.66
N ALA A 12 12.22 9.43 3.71
CA ALA A 12 11.06 8.80 4.34
C ALA A 12 9.86 8.76 3.38
N GLY A 13 9.58 9.85 2.67
CA GLY A 13 8.52 9.90 1.66
C GLY A 13 8.75 8.92 0.50
N TRP A 14 9.99 8.75 0.05
CA TRP A 14 10.34 7.75 -0.96
C TRP A 14 10.13 6.30 -0.49
N VAL A 15 10.51 5.97 0.74
CA VAL A 15 10.26 4.65 1.34
C VAL A 15 8.75 4.38 1.43
N LEU A 16 7.98 5.40 1.80
CA LEU A 16 6.54 5.28 1.94
C LEU A 16 5.83 5.08 0.61
N LEU A 17 6.24 5.84 -0.42
CA LEU A 17 5.75 5.66 -1.79
C LEU A 17 6.10 4.26 -2.32
N ALA A 18 7.33 3.79 -2.10
CA ALA A 18 7.74 2.44 -2.48
C ALA A 18 6.90 1.37 -1.77
N ALA A 19 6.63 1.52 -0.47
CA ALA A 19 5.78 0.60 0.29
C ALA A 19 4.35 0.56 -0.26
N PHE A 20 3.78 1.72 -0.61
CA PHE A 20 2.45 1.80 -1.20
C PHE A 20 2.39 1.14 -2.59
N VAL A 21 3.36 1.42 -3.46
CA VAL A 21 3.45 0.81 -4.80
C VAL A 21 3.61 -0.71 -4.69
N LEU A 22 4.44 -1.21 -3.78
CA LEU A 22 4.60 -2.64 -3.53
C LEU A 22 3.29 -3.28 -3.06
N LEU A 23 2.52 -2.59 -2.23
CA LEU A 23 1.19 -3.06 -1.82
C LEU A 23 0.21 -3.14 -2.98
N VAL A 24 0.19 -2.16 -3.88
CA VAL A 24 -0.65 -2.18 -5.08
C VAL A 24 -0.26 -3.35 -5.97
N VAL A 25 1.04 -3.55 -6.22
CA VAL A 25 1.54 -4.70 -7.01
C VAL A 25 1.18 -6.02 -6.32
N ALA A 26 1.32 -6.12 -5.00
CA ALA A 26 0.91 -7.29 -4.22
C ALA A 26 -0.62 -7.48 -4.14
N GLY A 27 -1.42 -6.46 -4.38
CA GLY A 27 -2.87 -6.60 -4.57
C GLY A 27 -3.22 -7.18 -5.94
N ILE A 28 -2.50 -6.76 -6.98
CA ILE A 28 -2.78 -7.11 -8.39
C ILE A 28 -2.19 -8.48 -8.76
N TRP A 29 -0.95 -8.75 -8.36
CA TRP A 29 -0.14 -9.85 -8.92
C TRP A 29 -0.41 -11.26 -8.36
N PRO A 30 -0.57 -11.49 -7.03
CA PRO A 30 -0.68 -12.85 -6.50
C PRO A 30 -2.07 -13.46 -6.71
N VAL A 31 -3.09 -12.65 -7.02
CA VAL A 31 -4.43 -13.13 -7.39
C VAL A 31 -4.35 -14.12 -8.56
N ILE A 32 -3.50 -13.83 -9.56
CA ILE A 32 -3.43 -14.61 -10.79
C ILE A 32 -2.68 -15.93 -10.58
N GLY A 33 -1.62 -15.94 -9.76
CA GLY A 33 -0.82 -17.14 -9.50
C GLY A 33 -1.43 -18.10 -8.46
N TRP A 34 -2.17 -17.58 -7.48
CA TRP A 34 -2.70 -18.38 -6.37
C TRP A 34 -4.12 -18.90 -6.63
N VAL A 35 -4.94 -18.11 -7.34
CA VAL A 35 -6.36 -18.40 -7.55
C VAL A 35 -6.65 -19.09 -8.88
N ASN A 36 -5.67 -19.13 -9.80
CA ASN A 36 -5.74 -19.95 -11.01
C ASN A 36 -5.50 -21.44 -10.72
N ARG A 37 -6.22 -21.99 -9.72
CA ARG A 37 -6.33 -23.43 -9.46
C ARG A 37 -7.81 -23.80 -9.48
N ALA A 38 -8.13 -24.91 -10.13
CA ALA A 38 -9.50 -25.36 -10.45
C ALA A 38 -10.39 -25.73 -9.24
N THR A 39 -10.04 -25.33 -8.02
CA THR A 39 -10.79 -25.58 -6.80
C THR A 39 -11.80 -24.45 -6.56
N LEU A 40 -12.87 -24.44 -7.35
CA LEU A 40 -13.88 -23.38 -7.48
C LEU A 40 -14.57 -22.97 -6.15
N ILE A 41 -14.47 -23.78 -5.09
CA ILE A 41 -15.22 -23.59 -3.84
C ILE A 41 -14.50 -22.64 -2.85
N PHE A 42 -13.16 -22.64 -2.81
CA PHE A 42 -12.38 -21.82 -1.86
C PHE A 42 -11.70 -20.60 -2.48
N GLY A 43 -11.77 -20.44 -3.81
CA GLY A 43 -11.13 -19.30 -4.49
C GLY A 43 -11.67 -17.94 -4.05
N LEU A 44 -13.00 -17.79 -4.03
CA LEU A 44 -13.69 -16.55 -3.64
C LEU A 44 -13.46 -16.15 -2.17
N PRO A 45 -13.63 -17.05 -1.17
CA PRO A 45 -13.31 -16.72 0.22
C PRO A 45 -11.84 -16.36 0.44
N MET A 46 -10.91 -17.06 -0.22
CA MET A 46 -9.47 -16.79 -0.08
C MET A 46 -9.07 -15.46 -0.71
N LEU A 47 -9.70 -15.09 -1.83
CA LEU A 47 -9.60 -13.74 -2.40
C LEU A 47 -10.07 -12.68 -1.42
N ALA A 48 -11.22 -12.89 -0.77
CA ALA A 48 -11.74 -11.93 0.19
C ALA A 48 -10.77 -11.71 1.36
N VAL A 49 -10.24 -12.80 1.94
CA VAL A 49 -9.21 -12.72 3.00
C VAL A 49 -7.98 -11.95 2.52
N TRP A 50 -7.49 -12.24 1.30
CA TRP A 50 -6.36 -11.52 0.71
C TRP A 50 -6.64 -10.03 0.52
N SER A 51 -7.84 -9.68 0.03
CA SER A 51 -8.27 -8.28 -0.10
C SER A 51 -8.26 -7.56 1.26
N TYR A 52 -8.76 -8.20 2.33
CA TYR A 52 -8.69 -7.62 3.67
C TYR A 52 -7.24 -7.41 4.12
N VAL A 53 -6.34 -8.37 3.89
CA VAL A 53 -4.92 -8.22 4.22
C VAL A 53 -4.30 -7.01 3.51
N VAL A 54 -4.58 -6.84 2.21
CA VAL A 54 -4.09 -5.69 1.44
C VAL A 54 -4.67 -4.37 1.96
N ILE A 55 -5.97 -4.33 2.27
CA ILE A 55 -6.63 -3.14 2.83
C ILE A 55 -6.00 -2.72 4.15
N PHE A 56 -5.83 -3.67 5.08
CA PHE A 56 -5.21 -3.40 6.38
C PHE A 56 -3.76 -2.94 6.24
N ALA A 57 -3.01 -3.50 5.30
CA ALA A 57 -1.65 -3.08 5.03
C ALA A 57 -1.59 -1.66 4.43
N CYS A 58 -2.48 -1.31 3.51
CA CYS A 58 -2.63 0.07 3.01
C CYS A 58 -2.94 1.04 4.15
N PHE A 59 -3.87 0.67 5.03
CA PHE A 59 -4.21 1.47 6.21
C PHE A 59 -3.01 1.66 7.14
N ALA A 60 -2.24 0.61 7.41
CA ALA A 60 -1.03 0.68 8.22
C ALA A 60 0.04 1.60 7.60
N VAL A 61 0.25 1.53 6.27
CA VAL A 61 1.16 2.44 5.57
C VAL A 61 0.69 3.89 5.70
N MET A 62 -0.62 4.15 5.59
CA MET A 62 -1.17 5.50 5.75
C MET A 62 -1.01 6.02 7.20
N LEU A 63 -1.19 5.15 8.20
CA LEU A 63 -0.93 5.50 9.60
C LEU A 63 0.54 5.85 9.84
N ILE A 64 1.46 5.09 9.25
CA ILE A 64 2.90 5.39 9.31
C ILE A 64 3.19 6.70 8.59
N ALA A 65 2.54 6.96 7.46
CA ALA A 65 2.67 8.21 6.70
C ALA A 65 2.30 9.41 7.56
N ASN A 66 1.13 9.37 8.17
CA ASN A 66 0.66 10.46 9.03
C ASN A 66 1.60 10.69 10.20
N ARG A 67 2.08 9.62 10.85
CA ARG A 67 3.06 9.69 11.95
C ARG A 67 4.41 10.29 11.52
N VAL A 68 4.85 10.03 10.29
CA VAL A 68 6.10 10.60 9.74
C VAL A 68 5.90 12.08 9.44
N VAL A 69 4.77 12.45 8.83
CA VAL A 69 4.45 13.85 8.54
C VAL A 69 4.34 14.69 9.82
N GLU A 70 3.60 14.22 10.84
CA GLU A 70 3.49 14.91 12.14
C GLU A 70 4.86 15.13 12.81
N ARG A 71 5.79 14.18 12.66
CA ARG A 71 7.17 14.30 13.20
C ARG A 71 8.03 15.29 12.44
N GLU A 72 7.80 15.48 11.14
CA GLU A 72 8.53 16.48 10.36
C GLU A 72 8.00 17.88 10.69
N GLU A 73 6.68 18.05 10.82
CA GLU A 73 6.05 19.32 11.20
C GLU A 73 6.51 19.81 12.59
N THR A 74 6.53 18.93 13.61
CA THR A 74 7.01 19.28 14.96
C THR A 74 8.52 19.54 15.07
N ARG A 75 9.32 19.23 14.04
CA ARG A 75 10.76 19.52 14.05
C ARG A 75 11.08 20.90 13.46
N ASP A 76 10.19 21.42 12.61
CA ASP A 76 10.37 22.69 11.93
C ASP A 76 9.74 23.88 12.69
N GLU A 77 8.97 23.62 13.76
CA GLU A 77 8.51 24.59 14.79
C GLU A 77 9.52 24.77 15.93
#